data_AF-A0A965RJ41-F1
#
_entry.id   AF-A0A965RJ41-F1
#
_cell.length_a   1.000
_cell.length_b   1.000
_cell.length_c   1.000
_cell.angle_alpha   90.00
_cell.angle_beta   90.00
_cell.angle_gamma   90.00
#
_symmetry.space_group_name_H-M   'P 1'
#
loop_
_entity.id
_entity.type
_entity.pdbx_description
1 polymer ?
#
loop_
_entity_poly.entity_id
_entity_poly.type
_entity_poly.pdbx_seq_one_letter_code
_entity_poly.pdbx_strand_id
1 'polypeptide(L)'
;MRLGWNCMSKRSRLSKTKQKLVTDYLDLVRMLARYFVQNRPQWQRGLYVDDLEGEGFLALSKAARTYDPKRLPYPKAYFARAILNGMLKWIKKATRTPRENRISLADAADRMPEYDELDHLRLAIEALPEDDQDMARDRFMHGMTLRSLSEEHQIPIRVASMSAQRLARTVSESLDIRLVPRVPIAGLRRGESTNRTRSGCAPCKGARQSGTGSRHGRAKK
;
A
#
# COMPACT_ATOMS: atom_id res chain seq x y z
N MET A 1 -1.51 11.18 -49.40
CA MET A 1 -0.79 10.31 -48.44
C MET A 1 -1.62 9.05 -48.22
N ARG A 2 -1.22 7.91 -48.80
CA ARG A 2 -1.94 6.63 -48.67
C ARG A 2 -1.51 5.96 -47.37
N LEU A 3 -2.41 5.93 -46.38
CA LEU A 3 -2.25 5.07 -45.21
C LEU A 3 -2.35 3.62 -45.68
N GLY A 4 -1.20 2.97 -45.85
CA GLY A 4 -1.13 1.56 -46.18
C GLY A 4 -1.87 0.75 -45.12
N TRP A 5 -2.97 0.13 -45.52
CA TRP A 5 -3.68 -0.85 -44.71
C TRP A 5 -2.74 -2.04 -44.51
N ASN A 6 -2.04 -2.04 -43.38
CA ASN A 6 -1.27 -3.19 -42.94
C ASN A 6 -2.20 -4.40 -42.96
N CYS A 7 -1.85 -5.34 -43.84
CA CYS A 7 -2.39 -6.68 -43.92
C CYS A 7 -2.84 -7.18 -42.55
N MET A 8 -4.10 -7.59 -42.44
CA MET A 8 -4.59 -8.35 -41.29
C MET A 8 -3.77 -9.64 -41.26
N SER A 9 -2.61 -9.61 -40.61
CA SER A 9 -1.82 -10.80 -40.34
C SER A 9 -2.76 -11.76 -39.64
N LYS A 10 -2.94 -12.94 -40.23
CA LYS A 10 -3.86 -13.97 -39.75
C LYS A 10 -3.61 -14.11 -38.25
N ARG A 11 -4.53 -13.60 -37.43
CA ARG A 11 -4.38 -13.56 -35.96
C ARG A 11 -4.16 -15.00 -35.52
N SER A 12 -2.91 -15.35 -35.24
CA SER A 12 -2.56 -16.76 -35.05
C SER A 12 -3.26 -17.25 -33.79
N ARG A 13 -4.12 -18.24 -33.97
CA ARG A 13 -4.68 -19.00 -32.84
C ARG A 13 -3.50 -19.53 -32.03
N LEU A 14 -3.60 -19.52 -30.70
CA LEU A 14 -2.57 -20.15 -29.86
C LEU A 14 -2.40 -21.61 -30.29
N SER A 15 -1.17 -22.11 -30.33
CA SER A 15 -0.95 -23.55 -30.55
C SER A 15 -1.56 -24.38 -29.43
N LYS A 16 -1.95 -25.62 -29.72
CA LYS A 16 -2.59 -26.52 -28.74
C LYS A 16 -1.78 -26.65 -27.44
N THR A 17 -0.45 -26.73 -27.54
CA THR A 17 0.45 -26.78 -26.37
C THR A 17 0.35 -25.52 -25.51
N LYS A 18 0.25 -24.34 -26.13
CA LYS A 18 0.11 -23.08 -25.40
C LYS A 18 -1.29 -22.91 -24.83
N GLN A 19 -2.32 -23.41 -25.50
CA GLN A 19 -3.69 -23.45 -24.95
C GLN A 19 -3.73 -24.32 -23.69
N LYS A 20 -3.13 -25.51 -23.73
CA LYS A 20 -3.00 -26.39 -22.56
C LYS A 20 -2.26 -25.68 -21.41
N LEU A 21 -1.16 -24.99 -21.73
CA LEU A 21 -0.44 -24.21 -20.74
C LEU A 21 -1.32 -23.13 -20.10
N VAL A 22 -2.18 -22.44 -20.87
CA VAL A 22 -3.11 -21.46 -20.31
C VAL A 22 -4.13 -22.13 -19.40
N THR A 23 -4.73 -23.27 -19.81
CA THR A 23 -5.71 -24.00 -19.00
C THR A 23 -5.14 -24.44 -17.67
N ASP A 24 -3.89 -24.91 -17.65
CA ASP A 24 -3.21 -25.39 -16.43
C ASP A 24 -3.00 -24.28 -15.38
N TYR A 25 -3.03 -23.01 -15.77
CA TYR A 25 -2.79 -21.85 -14.89
C TYR A 25 -4.01 -20.94 -14.72
N LEU A 26 -5.23 -21.35 -15.12
CA LEU A 26 -6.43 -20.52 -14.93
C LEU A 26 -6.73 -20.25 -13.45
N ASP A 27 -6.59 -21.26 -12.58
CA ASP A 27 -6.89 -21.09 -11.15
C ASP A 27 -5.89 -20.16 -10.44
N LEU A 28 -4.66 -20.05 -10.98
CA LEU A 28 -3.68 -19.09 -10.48
C LEU A 28 -4.19 -17.65 -10.66
N VAL A 29 -4.87 -17.34 -11.76
CA VAL A 29 -5.46 -16.01 -12.00
C VAL A 29 -6.49 -15.68 -10.93
N ARG A 30 -7.41 -16.60 -10.65
CA ARG A 30 -8.47 -16.43 -9.64
C ARG A 30 -7.91 -16.21 -8.24
N MET A 31 -6.89 -17.01 -7.86
CA MET A 31 -6.20 -16.85 -6.59
C MET A 31 -5.56 -15.45 -6.47
N LEU A 32 -4.85 -15.00 -7.50
CA LEU A 32 -4.15 -13.70 -7.48
C LEU A 32 -5.13 -12.51 -7.51
N ALA A 33 -6.26 -12.63 -8.21
CA ALA A 33 -7.32 -11.62 -8.19
C ALA A 33 -7.88 -11.44 -6.78
N ARG A 34 -8.22 -12.55 -6.09
CA ARG A 34 -8.69 -12.51 -4.70
C ARG A 34 -7.65 -11.94 -3.74
N TYR A 35 -6.38 -12.28 -3.91
CA TYR A 35 -5.28 -11.72 -3.12
C TYR A 35 -5.19 -10.19 -3.24
N PHE A 36 -5.35 -9.63 -4.44
CA PHE A 36 -5.35 -8.17 -4.64
C PHE A 36 -6.46 -7.45 -3.87
N VAL A 37 -7.61 -8.12 -3.75
CA VAL A 37 -8.84 -7.55 -3.19
C VAL A 37 -8.89 -7.68 -1.66
N GLN A 38 -8.13 -8.60 -1.06
CA GLN A 38 -8.07 -8.78 0.40
C GLN A 38 -7.71 -7.49 1.15
N ASN A 39 -6.82 -6.67 0.58
CA ASN A 39 -6.37 -5.41 1.18
C ASN A 39 -7.30 -4.21 0.87
N ARG A 40 -8.44 -4.43 0.21
CA ARG A 40 -9.40 -3.36 -0.16
C ARG A 40 -10.61 -3.32 0.79
N PRO A 41 -11.27 -2.16 0.94
CA PRO A 41 -12.54 -2.04 1.67
C PRO A 41 -13.60 -3.00 1.13
N GLN A 42 -14.45 -3.54 2.01
CA GLN A 42 -15.40 -4.61 1.67
C GLN A 42 -16.34 -4.26 0.50
N TRP A 43 -16.82 -3.02 0.43
CA TRP A 43 -17.69 -2.53 -0.64
C TRP A 43 -17.02 -2.52 -2.03
N GLN A 44 -15.69 -2.42 -2.09
CA GLN A 44 -14.93 -2.51 -3.34
C GLN A 44 -14.67 -3.94 -3.78
N ARG A 45 -14.80 -4.91 -2.87
CA ARG A 45 -14.29 -6.27 -3.14
C ARG A 45 -15.06 -6.97 -4.24
N GLY A 46 -16.38 -6.97 -4.15
CA GLY A 46 -17.24 -7.63 -5.14
C GLY A 46 -17.11 -7.02 -6.53
N LEU A 47 -16.93 -5.71 -6.62
CA LEU A 47 -16.89 -4.99 -7.89
C LEU A 47 -15.63 -5.29 -8.71
N TYR A 48 -14.50 -5.54 -8.06
CA TYR A 48 -13.21 -5.66 -8.75
C TYR A 48 -12.78 -7.09 -9.08
N VAL A 49 -13.39 -8.12 -8.48
CA VAL A 49 -12.92 -9.50 -8.68
C VAL A 49 -13.00 -9.90 -10.15
N ASP A 50 -14.17 -9.75 -10.77
CA ASP A 50 -14.42 -10.22 -12.14
C ASP A 50 -13.58 -9.46 -13.17
N ASP A 51 -13.44 -8.13 -13.00
CA ASP A 51 -12.59 -7.29 -13.86
C ASP A 51 -11.11 -7.69 -13.76
N LEU A 52 -10.62 -7.94 -12.55
CA LEU A 52 -9.24 -8.36 -12.32
C LEU A 52 -8.98 -9.76 -12.87
N GLU A 53 -9.93 -10.69 -12.73
CA GLU A 53 -9.85 -12.02 -13.34
C GLU A 53 -9.77 -11.91 -14.86
N GLY A 54 -10.63 -11.10 -15.50
CA GLY A 54 -10.62 -10.86 -16.94
C GLY A 54 -9.27 -10.35 -17.46
N GLU A 55 -8.71 -9.34 -16.80
CA GLU A 55 -7.38 -8.80 -17.15
C GLU A 55 -6.26 -9.81 -16.88
N GLY A 56 -6.38 -10.60 -15.82
CA GLY A 56 -5.46 -11.68 -15.50
C GLY A 56 -5.43 -12.77 -16.58
N PHE A 57 -6.60 -13.20 -17.06
CA PHE A 57 -6.70 -14.19 -18.15
C PHE A 57 -6.11 -13.67 -19.46
N LEU A 58 -6.33 -12.39 -19.76
CA LEU A 58 -5.74 -11.73 -20.92
C LEU A 58 -4.20 -11.65 -20.81
N ALA A 59 -3.68 -11.29 -19.63
CA ALA A 59 -2.25 -11.25 -19.36
C ALA A 59 -1.60 -12.63 -19.45
N LEU A 60 -2.25 -13.66 -18.89
CA LEU A 60 -1.80 -15.05 -18.99
C LEU A 60 -1.74 -15.51 -20.45
N SER A 61 -2.78 -15.25 -21.23
CA SER A 61 -2.83 -15.59 -22.66
C SER A 61 -1.72 -14.91 -23.47
N LYS A 62 -1.40 -13.65 -23.15
CA LYS A 62 -0.28 -12.92 -23.77
C LYS A 62 1.07 -13.52 -23.37
N ALA A 63 1.26 -13.80 -22.08
CA ALA A 63 2.50 -14.39 -21.57
C ALA A 63 2.76 -15.80 -22.12
N ALA A 64 1.71 -16.61 -22.29
CA ALA A 64 1.84 -17.97 -22.82
C ALA A 64 2.43 -17.98 -24.25
N ARG A 65 2.10 -16.97 -25.08
CA ARG A 65 2.64 -16.84 -26.44
C ARG A 65 4.15 -16.65 -26.46
N THR A 66 4.70 -15.90 -25.50
CA THR A 66 6.13 -15.57 -25.45
C THR A 66 6.92 -16.45 -24.49
N TYR A 67 6.27 -17.39 -23.79
CA TYR A 67 6.94 -18.27 -22.85
C TYR A 67 7.88 -19.24 -23.56
N ASP A 68 9.13 -19.32 -23.11
CA ASP A 68 10.11 -20.31 -23.57
C ASP A 68 10.58 -21.15 -22.37
N PRO A 69 10.28 -22.47 -22.34
CA PRO A 69 10.65 -23.33 -21.22
C PRO A 69 12.17 -23.50 -21.06
N LYS A 70 12.96 -23.32 -22.13
CA LYS A 70 14.43 -23.44 -22.03
C LYS A 70 15.05 -22.27 -21.27
N ARG A 71 14.46 -21.08 -21.40
CA ARG A 71 14.97 -19.85 -20.77
C ARG A 71 14.45 -19.66 -19.34
N LEU A 72 13.24 -20.15 -19.05
CA LEU A 72 12.53 -19.89 -17.80
C LEU A 72 11.99 -21.20 -17.22
N PRO A 73 12.76 -21.89 -16.36
CA PRO A 73 12.39 -23.21 -15.83
C PRO A 73 11.18 -23.19 -14.89
N TYR A 74 10.80 -22.01 -14.38
CA TYR A 74 9.71 -21.84 -13.42
C TYR A 74 8.50 -21.12 -14.06
N PRO A 75 7.63 -21.83 -14.80
CA PRO A 75 6.47 -21.24 -15.48
C PRO A 75 5.53 -20.52 -14.52
N LYS A 76 5.24 -21.11 -13.36
CA LYS A 76 4.33 -20.52 -12.35
C LYS A 76 4.76 -19.12 -11.92
N ALA A 77 6.04 -18.92 -11.61
CA ALA A 77 6.58 -17.62 -11.19
C ALA A 77 6.54 -16.60 -12.33
N TYR A 78 6.87 -17.02 -13.55
CA TYR A 78 6.78 -16.18 -14.74
C TYR A 78 5.35 -15.70 -15.01
N PHE A 79 4.38 -16.62 -15.00
CA PHE A 79 2.98 -16.29 -15.21
C PHE A 79 2.39 -15.44 -14.09
N ALA A 80 2.67 -15.76 -12.83
CA ALA A 80 2.25 -14.95 -11.70
C ALA A 80 2.69 -13.48 -11.85
N ARG A 81 3.97 -13.27 -12.21
CA ARG A 81 4.49 -11.91 -12.45
C ARG A 81 3.79 -11.20 -13.61
N ALA A 82 3.51 -11.90 -14.70
CA ALA A 82 2.80 -11.33 -15.85
C ALA A 82 1.35 -10.96 -15.51
N ILE A 83 0.63 -11.84 -14.81
CA ILE A 83 -0.74 -11.65 -14.35
C ILE A 83 -0.82 -10.44 -13.40
N LEU A 84 0.02 -10.41 -12.36
CA LEU A 84 0.07 -9.31 -11.39
C LEU A 84 0.36 -7.97 -12.06
N ASN A 85 1.29 -7.94 -13.02
CA ASN A 85 1.59 -6.72 -13.79
C ASN A 85 0.42 -6.27 -14.68
N GLY A 86 -0.34 -7.22 -15.24
CA GLY A 86 -1.56 -6.93 -16.00
C GLY A 86 -2.62 -6.28 -15.13
N MET A 87 -2.97 -6.93 -14.02
CA MET A 87 -3.90 -6.44 -13.01
C MET A 87 -3.49 -5.05 -12.48
N LEU A 88 -2.22 -4.86 -12.11
CA LEU A 88 -1.72 -3.58 -11.61
C LEU A 88 -1.87 -2.44 -12.64
N LYS A 89 -1.63 -2.72 -13.94
CA LYS A 89 -1.82 -1.74 -15.01
C LYS A 89 -3.30 -1.37 -15.16
N TRP A 90 -4.20 -2.35 -15.07
CA TRP A 90 -5.63 -2.09 -15.10
C TRP A 90 -6.07 -1.27 -13.90
N ILE A 91 -5.66 -1.61 -12.68
CA ILE A 91 -5.97 -0.83 -11.47
C ILE A 91 -5.52 0.62 -11.65
N LYS A 92 -4.28 0.85 -12.08
CA LYS A 92 -3.76 2.21 -12.34
C LYS A 92 -4.59 2.97 -13.37
N LYS A 93 -5.17 2.27 -14.35
CA LYS A 93 -6.05 2.86 -15.36
C LYS A 93 -7.45 3.15 -14.78
N ALA A 94 -8.02 2.21 -14.04
CA ALA A 94 -9.35 2.30 -13.44
C ALA A 94 -9.42 3.35 -12.32
N THR A 95 -8.36 3.48 -11.51
CA THR A 95 -8.26 4.49 -10.45
C THR A 95 -7.81 5.84 -10.97
N ARG A 96 -7.47 5.96 -12.26
CA ARG A 96 -7.11 7.26 -12.83
C ARG A 96 -8.40 8.04 -13.00
N THR A 97 -8.59 9.07 -12.17
CA THR A 97 -9.71 10.00 -12.33
C THR A 97 -9.68 10.52 -13.77
N PRO A 98 -10.78 10.35 -14.54
CA PRO A 98 -10.90 10.95 -15.87
C PRO A 98 -10.54 12.43 -15.76
N ARG A 99 -9.83 12.97 -16.75
CA ARG A 99 -9.49 14.42 -16.73
C ARG A 99 -10.76 15.27 -16.63
N GLU A 100 -11.86 14.78 -17.20
CA GLU A 100 -13.19 15.38 -17.17
C GLU A 100 -13.78 15.47 -15.76
N ASN A 101 -13.40 14.57 -14.85
CA ASN A 101 -13.87 14.56 -13.46
C ASN A 101 -12.93 15.32 -12.52
N ARG A 102 -11.98 16.11 -13.05
CA ARG A 102 -11.12 16.98 -12.24
C ARG A 102 -11.88 18.27 -11.98
N ILE A 103 -12.35 18.42 -10.75
CA ILE A 103 -12.92 19.68 -10.26
C ILE A 103 -11.74 20.60 -9.93
N SER A 104 -11.79 21.87 -10.35
CA SER A 104 -10.76 22.84 -9.97
C SER A 104 -10.84 23.10 -8.46
N LEU A 105 -9.75 23.54 -7.84
CA LEU A 105 -9.78 23.85 -6.40
C LEU A 105 -10.78 24.96 -6.07
N ALA A 106 -10.96 25.92 -6.99
CA ALA A 106 -11.97 26.97 -6.86
C ALA A 106 -13.38 26.38 -6.90
N ASP A 107 -13.71 25.59 -7.92
CA ASP A 107 -15.02 24.95 -8.04
C ASP A 107 -15.29 23.95 -6.89
N ALA A 108 -14.24 23.35 -6.31
CA ALA A 108 -14.37 22.46 -5.18
C ALA A 108 -14.70 23.21 -3.89
N ALA A 109 -14.11 24.39 -3.67
CA ALA A 109 -14.43 25.26 -2.55
C ALA A 109 -15.89 25.71 -2.62
N ASP A 110 -16.38 26.08 -3.82
CA ASP A 110 -17.75 26.54 -4.01
C ASP A 110 -18.80 25.42 -3.89
N ARG A 111 -18.40 24.17 -4.15
CA ARG A 111 -19.29 22.99 -4.08
C ARG A 111 -19.29 22.30 -2.73
N MET A 112 -18.27 22.51 -1.92
CA MET A 112 -18.25 22.05 -0.54
C MET A 112 -19.19 22.98 0.22
N PRO A 113 -20.34 22.50 0.71
CA PRO A 113 -21.11 23.32 1.63
C PRO A 113 -20.16 23.67 2.77
N GLU A 114 -20.10 24.95 3.13
CA GLU A 114 -19.65 25.37 4.46
C GLU A 114 -20.65 24.77 5.43
N TYR A 115 -20.52 23.46 5.69
CA TYR A 115 -21.06 22.92 6.90
C TYR A 115 -20.31 23.68 7.98
N ASP A 116 -21.04 24.48 8.76
CA ASP A 116 -20.73 24.62 10.18
C ASP A 116 -20.66 23.19 10.70
N GLU A 117 -19.50 22.54 10.50
CA GLU A 117 -19.19 21.23 11.03
C GLU A 117 -19.26 21.45 12.53
N LEU A 118 -20.43 21.16 13.09
CA LEU A 118 -20.59 20.83 14.50
C LEU A 118 -19.43 19.91 14.78
N ASP A 119 -18.43 20.45 15.47
CA ASP A 119 -17.16 19.80 15.72
C ASP A 119 -17.48 18.67 16.70
N HIS A 120 -17.92 17.54 16.15
CA HIS A 120 -18.41 16.40 16.91
C HIS A 120 -17.29 15.90 17.83
N LEU A 121 -16.04 16.05 17.39
CA LEU A 121 -14.87 15.75 18.22
C LEU A 121 -14.79 16.69 19.41
N ARG A 122 -14.94 18.00 19.21
CA ARG A 122 -15.00 18.96 20.32
C ARG A 122 -16.14 18.68 21.29
N LEU A 123 -17.35 18.43 20.78
CA LEU A 123 -18.50 18.06 21.64
C LEU A 123 -18.25 16.76 22.41
N ALA A 124 -17.66 15.76 21.78
CA ALA A 124 -17.27 14.52 22.43
C ALA A 124 -16.22 14.73 23.52
N ILE A 125 -15.28 15.66 23.31
CA ILE A 125 -14.27 16.04 24.32
C ILE A 125 -14.91 16.81 25.47
N GLU A 126 -15.82 17.75 25.19
CA GLU A 126 -16.55 18.51 26.21
C GLU A 126 -17.47 17.64 27.08
N ALA A 127 -17.89 16.48 26.57
CA ALA A 127 -18.65 15.48 27.33
C ALA A 127 -17.79 14.60 28.27
N LEU A 128 -16.45 14.69 28.21
CA LEU A 128 -15.56 13.96 29.11
C LEU A 128 -15.50 14.60 30.51
N PRO A 129 -15.09 13.87 31.56
CA PRO A 129 -14.80 14.45 32.87
C PRO A 129 -13.79 15.60 32.75
N GLU A 130 -13.94 16.65 33.56
CA GLU A 130 -13.10 17.87 33.49
C GLU A 130 -11.59 17.56 33.51
N ASP A 131 -11.16 16.64 34.38
CA ASP A 131 -9.76 16.18 34.50
C ASP A 131 -9.19 15.59 33.20
N ASP A 132 -10.07 15.04 32.34
CA ASP A 132 -9.70 14.36 31.10
C ASP A 132 -9.81 15.28 29.86
N GLN A 133 -10.53 16.40 29.96
CA GLN A 133 -10.80 17.29 28.83
C GLN A 133 -9.53 17.92 28.29
N ASP A 134 -8.68 18.48 29.16
CA ASP A 134 -7.49 19.22 28.73
C ASP A 134 -6.49 18.31 28.02
N MET A 135 -6.24 17.12 28.59
CA MET A 135 -5.39 16.11 27.95
C MET A 135 -5.96 15.63 26.60
N ALA A 136 -7.30 15.52 26.49
CA ALA A 136 -7.94 15.14 25.23
C ALA A 136 -7.84 16.26 24.17
N ARG A 137 -8.02 17.53 24.56
CA ARG A 137 -7.83 18.70 23.67
C ARG A 137 -6.40 18.75 23.14
N ASP A 138 -5.41 18.68 24.02
CA ASP A 138 -3.99 18.67 23.64
C ASP A 138 -3.66 17.54 22.68
N ARG A 139 -4.19 16.34 22.97
CA ARG A 139 -3.90 15.16 22.16
C ARG A 139 -4.57 15.19 20.78
N PHE A 140 -5.86 15.49 20.73
CA PHE A 140 -6.67 15.28 19.52
C PHE A 140 -6.91 16.56 18.72
N MET A 141 -7.01 17.73 19.36
CA MET A 141 -7.19 19.02 18.69
C MET A 141 -5.85 19.66 18.34
N HIS A 142 -4.91 19.68 19.30
CA HIS A 142 -3.59 20.32 19.10
C HIS A 142 -2.53 19.36 18.54
N GLY A 143 -2.82 18.05 18.50
CA GLY A 143 -1.92 17.05 17.93
C GLY A 143 -0.64 16.83 18.72
N MET A 144 -0.62 17.15 20.02
CA MET A 144 0.56 17.00 20.87
C MET A 144 1.06 15.55 20.90
N THR A 145 2.38 15.38 20.92
CA THR A 145 2.99 14.05 21.04
C THR A 145 2.87 13.49 22.45
N LEU A 146 2.99 12.16 22.62
CA LEU A 146 2.95 11.54 23.96
C LEU A 146 4.06 12.03 24.90
N ARG A 147 5.21 12.47 24.35
CA ARG A 147 6.29 13.06 25.13
C ARG A 147 5.91 14.47 25.61
N SER A 148 5.40 15.29 24.69
CA SER A 148 4.92 16.64 25.02
C SER A 148 3.80 16.60 26.07
N LEU A 149 2.84 15.69 25.93
CA LEU A 149 1.79 15.48 26.93
C LEU A 149 2.33 15.04 28.29
N SER A 150 3.38 14.20 28.30
CA SER A 150 4.03 13.76 29.53
C SER A 150 4.72 14.91 30.25
N GLU A 151 5.36 15.82 29.50
CA GLU A 151 6.04 17.00 30.03
C GLU A 151 5.03 18.05 30.51
N GLU A 152 4.02 18.37 29.70
CA GLU A 152 2.99 19.38 30.00
C GLU A 152 2.15 19.01 31.23
N HIS A 153 1.66 17.76 31.28
CA HIS A 153 0.81 17.27 32.37
C HIS A 153 1.61 16.71 33.56
N GLN A 154 2.95 16.78 33.51
CA GLN A 154 3.87 16.27 34.54
C GLN A 154 3.63 14.80 34.94
N ILE A 155 3.21 13.97 34.00
CA ILE A 155 2.94 12.54 34.21
C ILE A 155 3.98 11.66 33.50
N PRO A 156 4.27 10.44 33.98
CA PRO A 156 5.15 9.53 33.27
C PRO A 156 4.62 9.17 31.88
N ILE A 157 5.51 9.09 30.87
CA ILE A 157 5.14 8.78 29.47
C ILE A 157 4.27 7.54 29.29
N ARG A 158 4.46 6.52 30.16
CA ARG A 158 3.64 5.31 30.16
C ARG A 158 2.20 5.62 30.55
N VAL A 159 2.00 6.46 31.56
CA VAL A 159 0.68 6.91 32.02
C VAL A 159 0.02 7.75 30.94
N ALA A 160 0.73 8.73 30.36
CA ALA A 160 0.23 9.53 29.24
C ALA A 160 -0.24 8.66 28.07
N SER A 161 0.53 7.62 27.71
CA SER A 161 0.14 6.67 26.67
C SER A 161 -1.11 5.87 27.01
N MET A 162 -1.27 5.42 28.25
CA MET A 162 -2.45 4.67 28.68
C MET A 162 -3.68 5.59 28.73
N SER A 163 -3.54 6.79 29.27
CA SER A 163 -4.58 7.81 29.31
C SER A 163 -5.04 8.18 27.89
N ALA A 164 -4.12 8.52 26.98
CA ALA A 164 -4.46 8.81 25.59
C ALA A 164 -5.20 7.66 24.89
N GLN A 165 -4.85 6.40 25.20
CA GLN A 165 -5.57 5.24 24.65
C GLN A 165 -6.97 5.08 25.25
N ARG A 166 -7.15 5.31 26.56
CA ARG A 166 -8.46 5.32 27.22
C ARG A 166 -9.36 6.42 26.66
N LEU A 167 -8.82 7.64 26.53
CA LEU A 167 -9.54 8.78 25.96
C LEU A 167 -9.94 8.52 24.51
N ALA A 168 -9.03 7.98 23.69
CA ALA A 168 -9.34 7.63 22.31
C ALA A 168 -10.51 6.64 22.20
N ARG A 169 -10.59 5.64 23.09
CA ARG A 169 -11.73 4.71 23.13
C ARG A 169 -13.02 5.42 23.50
N THR A 170 -12.99 6.21 24.58
CA THR A 170 -14.17 6.92 25.09
C THR A 170 -14.73 7.88 24.04
N VAL A 171 -13.86 8.69 23.43
CA VAL A 171 -14.24 9.62 22.34
C VAL A 171 -14.72 8.87 21.11
N SER A 172 -14.13 7.72 20.77
CA SER A 172 -14.60 6.91 19.64
C SER A 172 -15.98 6.30 19.89
N GLU A 173 -16.27 5.91 21.13
CA GLU A 173 -17.57 5.36 21.53
C GLU A 173 -18.66 6.44 21.44
N SER A 174 -18.39 7.67 21.89
CA SER A 174 -19.35 8.77 21.76
C SER A 174 -19.63 9.19 20.31
N LEU A 175 -18.68 8.95 19.41
CA LEU A 175 -18.81 9.24 17.98
C LEU A 175 -19.33 8.06 17.16
N ASP A 176 -19.63 6.92 17.80
CA ASP A 176 -19.96 5.65 17.15
C ASP A 176 -18.89 5.19 16.11
N ILE A 177 -17.63 5.54 16.36
CA ILE A 177 -16.48 5.14 15.55
C ILE A 177 -15.89 3.86 16.12
N ARG A 178 -15.93 2.77 15.34
CA ARG A 178 -15.31 1.50 15.73
C ARG A 178 -13.79 1.56 15.54
N LEU A 179 -13.04 1.77 16.63
CA LEU A 179 -11.60 1.59 16.60
C LEU A 179 -11.26 0.11 16.40
N VAL A 180 -10.49 -0.20 15.35
CA VAL A 180 -10.00 -1.57 15.13
C VAL A 180 -9.14 -1.95 16.35
N PRO A 181 -9.52 -3.00 17.11
CA PRO A 181 -8.77 -3.39 18.28
C PRO A 181 -7.35 -3.72 17.82
N ARG A 182 -6.37 -3.06 18.45
CA ARG A 182 -4.96 -3.31 18.16
C ARG A 182 -4.67 -4.73 18.62
N VAL A 183 -4.69 -5.68 17.68
CA VAL A 183 -4.33 -7.07 17.95
C VAL A 183 -2.90 -7.02 18.50
N PRO A 184 -2.66 -7.45 19.75
CA PRO A 184 -1.30 -7.55 20.24
C PRO A 184 -0.57 -8.45 19.25
N ILE A 185 0.48 -7.93 18.63
CA ILE A 185 1.26 -8.69 17.65
C ILE A 185 1.99 -9.78 18.44
N ALA A 186 1.29 -10.89 18.66
CA ALA A 186 1.80 -12.07 19.33
C ALA A 186 2.93 -12.63 18.47
N GLY A 187 4.17 -12.29 18.82
CA GLY A 187 5.35 -12.70 18.06
C GLY A 187 6.44 -11.64 17.96
N LEU A 188 6.11 -10.34 18.09
CA LEU A 188 7.12 -9.32 18.35
C LEU A 188 7.42 -9.34 19.85
N ARG A 189 8.18 -10.35 20.29
CA ARG A 189 8.95 -10.25 21.54
C ARG A 189 9.68 -8.91 21.43
N ARG A 190 9.28 -7.92 22.26
CA ARG A 190 10.09 -6.71 22.49
C ARG A 190 11.48 -7.27 22.70
N GLY A 191 12.39 -6.99 21.76
CA GLY A 191 13.75 -7.48 21.84
C GLY A 191 14.21 -7.15 23.25
N GLU A 192 14.48 -8.19 24.03
CA GLU A 192 15.26 -8.04 25.25
C GLU A 192 16.44 -7.18 24.81
N SER A 193 16.45 -5.96 25.31
CA SER A 193 17.60 -5.09 25.21
C SER A 193 18.67 -5.82 26.01
N THR A 194 19.32 -6.78 25.35
CA THR A 194 20.58 -7.30 25.82
C THR A 194 21.47 -6.07 25.80
N ASN A 195 21.64 -5.47 26.97
CA ASN A 195 22.86 -4.78 27.36
C ASN A 195 24.01 -5.75 27.12
N ARG A 196 24.37 -6.00 25.86
CA ARG A 196 25.68 -6.49 25.49
C ARG A 196 26.58 -5.29 25.67
N THR A 197 27.09 -5.20 26.88
CA THR A 197 28.36 -4.60 27.23
C THR A 197 29.30 -4.78 26.04
N ARG A 198 29.58 -3.68 25.33
CA ARG A 198 30.59 -3.62 24.26
C ARG A 198 31.95 -3.81 24.92
N SER A 199 32.34 -5.05 25.19
CA SER A 199 33.74 -5.40 25.44
C SER A 199 34.37 -5.85 24.13
N GLY A 200 35.24 -5.02 23.57
CA GLY A 200 36.29 -5.43 22.63
C GLY A 200 35.89 -5.57 21.16
N CYS A 201 35.76 -4.45 20.44
CA CYS A 201 36.06 -4.45 19.01
C CYS A 201 37.58 -4.37 18.84
N ALA A 202 38.20 -5.44 18.34
CA ALA A 202 39.58 -5.44 17.88
C ALA A 202 39.72 -4.54 16.63
N PRO A 203 40.87 -3.84 16.46
CA PRO A 203 41.09 -2.96 15.33
C PRO A 203 41.32 -3.76 14.04
N CYS A 204 40.36 -3.69 13.11
CA CYS A 204 40.56 -4.14 11.72
C CYS A 204 41.55 -3.20 11.01
N LYS A 205 42.81 -3.62 10.93
CA LYS A 205 43.77 -3.09 9.95
C LYS A 205 43.42 -3.70 8.58
N GLY A 206 42.72 -2.95 7.74
CA GLY A 206 42.32 -3.35 6.39
C GLY A 206 42.73 -2.31 5.36
N ALA A 207 43.76 -2.66 4.59
CA ALA A 207 44.43 -1.90 3.55
C ALA A 207 43.53 -1.02 2.64
N ARG A 208 43.89 0.26 2.55
CA ARG A 208 43.58 1.12 1.40
C ARG A 208 44.32 0.58 0.18
N GLN A 209 43.59 0.11 -0.83
CA GLN A 209 44.11 0.05 -2.20
C GLN A 209 43.40 1.11 -3.02
N SER A 210 44.15 2.17 -3.32
CA SER A 210 43.86 3.21 -4.29
C SER A 210 43.92 2.63 -5.69
N GLY A 211 42.76 2.34 -6.28
CA GLY A 211 42.62 2.01 -7.70
C GLY A 211 42.16 3.22 -8.50
N THR A 212 43.10 4.01 -9.01
CA THR A 212 42.87 5.03 -10.04
C THR A 212 42.57 4.35 -11.37
N GLY A 213 41.28 4.26 -11.73
CA GLY A 213 40.82 3.67 -12.99
C GLY A 213 40.41 4.75 -14.00
N SER A 214 41.38 5.21 -14.79
CA SER A 214 41.20 6.04 -15.99
C SER A 214 40.46 5.27 -17.10
N ARG A 215 39.37 5.82 -17.65
CA ARG A 215 38.84 5.48 -19.00
C ARG A 215 38.19 6.73 -19.61
N HIS A 216 38.92 7.47 -20.44
CA HIS A 216 38.94 7.36 -21.91
C HIS A 216 37.57 7.50 -22.57
N GLY A 217 37.41 8.65 -23.22
CA GLY A 217 36.24 9.01 -24.00
C GLY A 217 36.05 8.16 -25.25
N ARG A 218 34.84 8.25 -25.80
CA ARG A 218 34.55 7.81 -27.16
C ARG A 218 33.49 8.72 -27.75
N ALA A 219 33.95 9.69 -28.54
CA ALA A 219 33.13 10.38 -29.51
C ALA A 219 32.63 9.39 -30.57
N LYS A 220 31.37 9.50 -30.97
CA LYS A 220 30.90 9.04 -32.28
C LYS A 220 29.98 10.10 -32.88
N LYS A 221 30.30 10.36 -34.15
CA LYS A 221 29.60 11.16 -35.15
C LYS A 221 28.14 10.73 -35.32
#